data_AF-A0A2H9MH01-F1
#
_entry.id   AF-A0A2H9MH01-F1
#
_cell.length_a   1.000
_cell.length_b   1.000
_cell.length_c   1.000
_cell.angle_alpha   90.00
_cell.angle_beta   90.00
_cell.angle_gamma   90.00
#
_symmetry.space_group_name_H-M   'P 1'
#
loop_
_entity.id
_entity.type
_entity.pdbx_description
1 polymer ?
#
loop_
_entity_poly.entity_id
_entity_poly.type
_entity_poly.pdbx_seq_one_letter_code
_entity_poly.pdbx_strand_id
1 'polypeptide(L)'
;MKILFGPAGIPLSCKGRTILDGIIDTRKLGLDVMEIELLRVDANIGDIDKIKKASREHNVKLFMHAPYYINLSGNKAEVEKYIEIIKESGVLASHLGAEILIVHPGMYHKSKKESMESIASSIRRLRDSFSDRGLKCRIGIETSGKQGLFGTVDEIVTVCKRVKGIIPVINFAHIHARGNGCLKTKEDFQQIFDKLKPLNLKSYYTHFSGVVYENGDEVELTPMKKSDLKFEPLAECILTNKYDIIIISGSPLLEHDAIYMRLILDRVKEKMSKKKPEVKKVEKKPEKVVAKKALKKKSEKVVGKKKIAKKKPVELKKHKKVVKKTMKRKIGEKMKVKKAVKKKKVKGKIGKKAKPNAVKKKLKKTKKPKKVLKKKKIIKKKKSKAAGEKVVKKPKEIKKTRLALLHEAYEKKKREYEKRKKAGKR
;
A
#
# COMPACT_ATOMS: atom_id res chain seq x y z
N MET A 1 -11.50 14.05 9.74
CA MET A 1 -11.53 12.66 9.26
C MET A 1 -12.09 12.60 7.84
N LYS A 2 -11.20 12.70 6.85
CA LYS A 2 -11.44 12.52 5.43
C LYS A 2 -10.57 11.37 4.94
N ILE A 3 -11.20 10.27 4.55
CA ILE A 3 -10.52 9.05 4.11
C ILE A 3 -10.83 8.88 2.63
N LEU A 4 -9.82 8.98 1.77
CA LEU A 4 -9.97 8.99 0.31
C LEU A 4 -9.29 7.79 -0.32
N PHE A 5 -9.90 7.22 -1.36
CA PHE A 5 -9.35 6.07 -2.08
C PHE A 5 -9.27 6.33 -3.58
N GLY A 6 -8.25 5.76 -4.22
CA GLY A 6 -8.02 5.83 -5.66
C GLY A 6 -7.06 4.75 -6.19
N PRO A 7 -6.95 4.58 -7.51
CA PRO A 7 -5.96 3.72 -8.14
C PRO A 7 -4.63 4.45 -8.38
N ALA A 8 -3.54 3.67 -8.52
CA ALA A 8 -2.30 4.13 -9.14
C ALA A 8 -2.38 3.89 -10.66
N GLY A 9 -2.61 4.94 -11.43
CA GLY A 9 -2.84 4.88 -12.87
C GLY A 9 -4.31 4.74 -13.27
N ILE A 10 -4.53 4.57 -14.57
CA ILE A 10 -5.87 4.56 -15.20
C ILE A 10 -6.62 3.27 -14.83
N PRO A 11 -7.88 3.33 -14.35
CA PRO A 11 -8.68 2.16 -14.01
C PRO A 11 -8.66 1.05 -15.07
N LEU A 12 -8.51 -0.21 -14.65
CA LEU A 12 -8.50 -1.39 -15.53
C LEU A 12 -9.80 -1.59 -16.31
N SER A 13 -10.90 -1.06 -15.78
CA SER A 13 -12.23 -1.01 -16.41
C SER A 13 -12.41 0.13 -17.41
N CYS A 14 -11.52 1.13 -17.41
CA CYS A 14 -11.57 2.23 -18.38
C CYS A 14 -11.30 1.72 -19.80
N LYS A 15 -12.24 2.03 -20.71
CA LYS A 15 -12.15 1.64 -22.12
C LYS A 15 -11.28 2.56 -22.95
N GLY A 16 -11.36 3.88 -22.73
CA GLY A 16 -10.65 4.89 -23.51
C GLY A 16 -9.14 4.93 -23.27
N ARG A 17 -8.69 4.44 -22.09
CA ARG A 17 -7.26 4.34 -21.71
C ARG A 17 -6.50 5.68 -21.74
N THR A 18 -7.21 6.80 -21.69
CA THR A 18 -6.63 8.13 -21.47
C THR A 18 -6.70 8.52 -19.99
N ILE A 19 -5.88 9.48 -19.58
CA ILE A 19 -5.94 10.06 -18.22
C ILE A 19 -7.30 10.77 -18.00
N LEU A 20 -7.82 11.43 -19.03
CA LEU A 20 -9.13 12.09 -19.00
C LEU A 20 -10.25 11.08 -18.72
N ASP A 21 -10.35 10.00 -19.50
CA ASP A 21 -11.34 8.94 -19.27
C ASP A 21 -11.13 8.28 -17.90
N GLY A 22 -9.88 8.12 -17.47
CA GLY A 22 -9.51 7.57 -16.17
C GLY A 22 -10.06 8.38 -14.99
N ILE A 23 -10.03 9.72 -15.08
CA ILE A 23 -10.66 10.62 -14.09
C ILE A 23 -12.16 10.39 -14.02
N ILE A 24 -12.83 10.40 -15.19
CA ILE A 24 -14.28 10.25 -15.27
C ILE A 24 -14.71 8.89 -14.69
N ASP A 25 -14.03 7.81 -15.09
CA ASP A 25 -14.36 6.46 -14.62
C ASP A 25 -14.00 6.27 -13.13
N THR A 26 -12.91 6.86 -12.64
CA THR A 26 -12.59 6.92 -11.19
C THR A 26 -13.76 7.51 -10.40
N ARG A 27 -14.35 8.61 -10.90
CA ARG A 27 -15.53 9.21 -10.24
C ARG A 27 -16.79 8.35 -10.36
N LYS A 28 -17.06 7.74 -11.52
CA LYS A 28 -18.21 6.81 -11.72
C LYS A 28 -18.13 5.60 -10.78
N LEU A 29 -16.92 5.12 -10.50
CA LEU A 29 -16.65 4.02 -9.56
C LEU A 29 -16.84 4.43 -8.08
N GLY A 30 -17.07 5.71 -7.80
CA GLY A 30 -17.22 6.26 -6.46
C GLY A 30 -15.90 6.44 -5.71
N LEU A 31 -14.77 6.51 -6.44
CA LEU A 31 -13.46 6.86 -5.90
C LEU A 31 -13.25 8.39 -5.94
N ASP A 32 -12.27 8.88 -5.18
CA ASP A 32 -12.11 10.33 -4.91
C ASP A 32 -10.78 10.91 -5.42
N VAL A 33 -9.83 10.04 -5.77
CA VAL A 33 -8.48 10.44 -6.22
C VAL A 33 -7.96 9.51 -7.31
N MET A 34 -6.97 9.96 -8.07
CA MET A 34 -6.19 9.14 -9.00
C MET A 34 -4.73 9.60 -8.98
N GLU A 35 -3.80 8.65 -8.88
CA GLU A 35 -2.38 8.92 -9.10
C GLU A 35 -2.02 8.61 -10.56
N ILE A 36 -1.21 9.46 -11.21
CA ILE A 36 -0.77 9.29 -12.59
C ILE A 36 0.66 8.76 -12.57
N GLU A 37 0.88 7.53 -13.02
CA GLU A 37 2.21 6.91 -13.06
C GLU A 37 2.98 7.31 -14.34
N LEU A 38 4.06 8.08 -14.20
CA LEU A 38 4.97 8.38 -15.31
C LEU A 38 5.93 7.20 -15.53
N LEU A 39 5.76 6.48 -16.64
CA LEU A 39 6.78 5.51 -17.10
C LEU A 39 8.06 6.22 -17.57
N ARG A 40 7.91 7.42 -18.13
CA ARG A 40 8.95 8.34 -18.61
C ARG A 40 8.40 9.78 -18.56
N VAL A 41 9.29 10.78 -18.65
CA VAL A 41 8.89 12.20 -18.69
C VAL A 41 8.33 12.64 -20.04
N ASP A 42 8.83 12.06 -21.14
CA ASP A 42 8.35 12.27 -22.52
C ASP A 42 7.03 11.54 -22.83
N ALA A 43 6.34 11.03 -21.81
CA ALA A 43 5.06 10.34 -21.98
C ALA A 43 3.99 11.30 -22.52
N ASN A 44 3.28 10.87 -23.57
CA ASN A 44 2.14 11.62 -24.08
C ASN A 44 0.95 11.55 -23.09
N ILE A 45 0.84 12.57 -22.25
CA ILE A 45 -0.23 12.76 -21.26
C ILE A 45 -1.56 13.14 -21.93
N GLY A 46 -1.54 13.65 -23.16
CA GLY A 46 -2.67 14.28 -23.81
C GLY A 46 -2.90 15.73 -23.35
N ASP A 47 -4.13 16.20 -23.51
CA ASP A 47 -4.52 17.59 -23.27
C ASP A 47 -4.57 17.92 -21.77
N ILE A 48 -3.54 18.60 -21.28
CA ILE A 48 -3.34 18.94 -19.87
C ILE A 48 -4.47 19.80 -19.31
N ASP A 49 -4.97 20.78 -20.07
CA ASP A 49 -6.02 21.68 -19.60
C ASP A 49 -7.38 20.98 -19.54
N LYS A 50 -7.70 20.14 -20.52
CA LYS A 50 -8.90 19.27 -20.44
C LYS A 50 -8.81 18.30 -19.26
N ILE A 51 -7.64 17.72 -18.99
CA ILE A 51 -7.43 16.82 -17.84
C ILE A 51 -7.62 17.56 -16.51
N LYS A 52 -7.01 18.74 -16.36
CA LYS A 52 -7.14 19.60 -15.17
C LYS A 52 -8.59 20.06 -14.95
N LYS A 53 -9.29 20.41 -16.03
CA LYS A 53 -10.71 20.76 -16.01
C LYS A 53 -11.57 19.57 -15.56
N ALA A 54 -11.40 18.40 -16.18
CA ALA A 54 -12.12 17.18 -15.82
C ALA A 54 -11.88 16.76 -14.35
N SER A 55 -10.65 16.88 -13.84
CA SER A 55 -10.32 16.64 -12.42
C SER A 55 -11.15 17.51 -11.47
N ARG A 56 -11.33 18.80 -11.80
CA ARG A 56 -12.15 19.75 -11.03
C ARG A 56 -13.64 19.44 -11.15
N GLU A 57 -14.16 19.27 -12.36
CA GLU A 57 -15.58 19.00 -12.64
C GLU A 57 -16.07 17.69 -12.01
N HIS A 58 -15.24 16.65 -12.03
CA HIS A 58 -15.55 15.37 -11.40
C HIS A 58 -15.12 15.28 -9.93
N ASN A 59 -14.48 16.31 -9.36
CA ASN A 59 -13.98 16.35 -7.99
C ASN A 59 -13.08 15.14 -7.65
N VAL A 60 -12.11 14.86 -8.53
CA VAL A 60 -11.09 13.82 -8.38
C VAL A 60 -9.75 14.50 -8.19
N LYS A 61 -9.14 14.36 -7.00
CA LYS A 61 -7.79 14.89 -6.76
C LYS A 61 -6.77 14.11 -7.59
N LEU A 62 -5.83 14.83 -8.19
CA LEU A 62 -4.72 14.24 -8.91
C LEU A 62 -3.45 14.22 -8.07
N PHE A 63 -2.67 13.17 -8.29
CA PHE A 63 -1.31 12.98 -7.81
C PHE A 63 -0.49 12.44 -8.99
N MET A 64 0.84 12.52 -8.92
CA MET A 64 1.71 12.04 -9.99
C MET A 64 2.90 11.29 -9.41
N HIS A 65 3.18 10.11 -9.92
CA HIS A 65 4.37 9.33 -9.57
C HIS A 65 5.44 9.56 -10.64
N ALA A 66 6.63 10.01 -10.24
CA ALA A 66 7.77 10.13 -11.13
C ALA A 66 8.30 8.74 -11.55
N PRO A 67 9.13 8.62 -12.60
CA PRO A 67 9.62 7.32 -13.05
C PRO A 67 10.37 6.53 -11.97
N TYR A 68 10.11 5.22 -11.89
CA TYR A 68 10.64 4.34 -10.83
C TYR A 68 12.17 4.17 -10.82
N TYR A 69 12.86 4.53 -11.91
CA TYR A 69 14.31 4.37 -12.06
C TYR A 69 15.14 5.53 -11.47
N ILE A 70 14.50 6.54 -10.87
CA ILE A 70 15.16 7.69 -10.24
C ILE A 70 16.12 7.24 -9.11
N ASN A 71 17.32 7.84 -9.08
CA ASN A 71 18.28 7.63 -8.00
C ASN A 71 18.94 8.95 -7.56
N LEU A 72 18.62 9.46 -6.36
CA LEU A 72 19.11 10.77 -5.87
C LEU A 72 20.41 10.68 -5.05
N SER A 73 21.09 9.52 -5.09
CA SER A 73 22.40 9.28 -4.52
C SER A 73 23.35 8.61 -5.53
N GLY A 74 24.66 8.85 -5.42
CA GLY A 74 25.65 8.22 -6.31
C GLY A 74 26.46 9.21 -7.12
N ASN A 75 26.68 8.91 -8.40
CA ASN A 75 27.52 9.74 -9.27
C ASN A 75 26.86 11.11 -9.54
N LYS A 76 27.62 12.20 -9.41
CA LYS A 76 27.11 13.57 -9.57
C LYS A 76 26.40 13.82 -10.91
N ALA A 77 26.93 13.31 -12.03
CA ALA A 77 26.33 13.48 -13.35
C ALA A 77 25.03 12.68 -13.51
N GLU A 78 24.96 11.49 -12.90
CA GLU A 78 23.75 10.66 -12.89
C GLU A 78 22.65 11.29 -12.03
N VAL A 79 23.00 11.76 -10.84
CA VAL A 79 22.07 12.46 -9.93
C VAL A 79 21.55 13.74 -10.56
N GLU A 80 22.37 14.52 -11.27
CA GLU A 80 21.92 15.74 -11.95
C GLU A 80 20.89 15.43 -13.05
N LYS A 81 21.13 14.39 -13.85
CA LYS A 81 20.16 13.90 -14.86
C LYS A 81 18.82 13.55 -14.22
N TYR A 82 18.80 12.85 -13.08
CA TYR A 82 17.56 12.52 -12.39
C TYR A 82 16.89 13.75 -11.74
N ILE A 83 17.68 14.76 -11.32
CA ILE A 83 17.15 16.03 -10.82
C ILE A 83 16.39 16.78 -11.93
N GLU A 84 16.91 16.85 -13.17
CA GLU A 84 16.18 17.45 -14.28
C GLU A 84 14.90 16.69 -14.62
N ILE A 85 14.95 15.35 -14.67
CA ILE A 85 13.76 14.50 -14.90
C ILE A 85 12.66 14.78 -13.84
N ILE A 86 13.02 15.02 -12.58
CA ILE A 86 12.04 15.37 -11.52
C ILE A 86 11.57 16.82 -11.66
N LYS A 87 12.44 17.77 -12.05
CA LYS A 87 12.04 19.15 -12.34
C LYS A 87 11.04 19.24 -13.48
N GLU A 88 11.20 18.44 -14.53
CA GLU A 88 10.26 18.32 -15.66
C GLU A 88 8.96 17.65 -15.21
N SER A 89 9.05 16.53 -14.48
CA SER A 89 7.89 15.87 -13.85
C SER A 89 7.09 16.82 -12.95
N GLY A 90 7.78 17.72 -12.22
CA GLY A 90 7.18 18.72 -11.34
C GLY A 90 6.41 19.80 -12.11
N VAL A 91 6.94 20.26 -13.24
CA VAL A 91 6.21 21.17 -14.15
C VAL A 91 4.92 20.52 -14.60
N LEU A 92 5.01 19.30 -15.10
CA LEU A 92 3.87 18.55 -15.61
C LEU A 92 2.81 18.32 -14.52
N ALA A 93 3.23 17.84 -13.35
CA ALA A 93 2.37 17.68 -12.18
C ALA A 93 1.66 18.98 -11.78
N SER A 94 2.40 20.10 -11.72
CA SER A 94 1.84 21.42 -11.37
C SER A 94 0.86 21.94 -12.43
N HIS A 95 1.12 21.71 -13.72
CA HIS A 95 0.20 22.10 -14.80
C HIS A 95 -1.09 21.27 -14.77
N LEU A 96 -0.99 19.95 -14.58
CA LEU A 96 -2.15 19.06 -14.38
C LEU A 96 -2.95 19.37 -13.11
N GLY A 97 -2.36 20.10 -12.15
CA GLY A 97 -2.98 20.38 -10.85
C GLY A 97 -2.85 19.23 -9.84
N ALA A 98 -1.83 18.37 -10.00
CA ALA A 98 -1.53 17.32 -9.03
C ALA A 98 -0.98 17.93 -7.73
N GLU A 99 -1.48 17.46 -6.57
CA GLU A 99 -1.10 18.02 -5.26
C GLU A 99 0.29 17.55 -4.79
N ILE A 100 0.73 16.38 -5.25
CA ILE A 100 2.00 15.74 -4.87
C ILE A 100 2.63 15.11 -6.13
N LEU A 101 3.92 15.34 -6.31
CA LEU A 101 4.80 14.53 -7.14
C LEU A 101 5.55 13.53 -6.23
N ILE A 102 5.25 12.25 -6.35
CA ILE A 102 5.87 11.16 -5.60
C ILE A 102 7.19 10.78 -6.30
N VAL A 103 8.25 10.65 -5.52
CA VAL A 103 9.58 10.23 -6.00
C VAL A 103 10.17 9.17 -5.05
N HIS A 104 10.86 8.20 -5.63
CA HIS A 104 11.76 7.35 -4.85
C HIS A 104 13.08 8.08 -4.58
N PRO A 105 13.68 7.93 -3.38
CA PRO A 105 14.95 8.57 -3.05
C PRO A 105 16.17 7.88 -3.70
N GLY A 106 16.06 6.60 -4.08
CA GLY A 106 17.12 5.85 -4.76
C GLY A 106 17.85 4.82 -3.90
N MET A 107 19.05 4.45 -4.32
CA MET A 107 19.90 3.44 -3.67
C MET A 107 20.65 4.02 -2.47
N TYR A 108 21.19 3.15 -1.62
CA TYR A 108 22.29 3.56 -0.74
C TYR A 108 23.59 3.68 -1.54
N HIS A 109 24.37 4.74 -1.30
CA HIS A 109 25.70 4.94 -1.85
C HIS A 109 26.73 5.01 -0.73
N LYS A 110 27.77 4.15 -0.80
CA LYS A 110 28.88 3.98 0.16
C LYS A 110 28.45 3.65 1.59
N SER A 111 27.81 4.59 2.28
CA SER A 111 27.34 4.45 3.66
C SER A 111 25.94 5.05 3.82
N LYS A 112 25.17 4.58 4.82
CA LYS A 112 23.84 5.15 5.13
C LYS A 112 23.90 6.64 5.46
N LYS A 113 24.98 7.10 6.09
CA LYS A 113 25.21 8.51 6.44
C LYS A 113 25.42 9.37 5.19
N GLU A 114 26.33 8.97 4.29
CA GLU A 114 26.54 9.69 3.02
C GLU A 114 25.28 9.69 2.14
N SER A 115 24.56 8.56 2.10
CA SER A 115 23.28 8.45 1.41
C SER A 115 22.27 9.48 1.95
N MET A 116 22.12 9.57 3.28
CA MET A 116 21.25 10.55 3.93
C MET A 116 21.62 11.99 3.58
N GLU A 117 22.91 12.36 3.64
CA GLU A 117 23.33 13.72 3.30
C GLU A 117 23.14 14.04 1.80
N SER A 118 23.51 13.12 0.89
CA SER A 118 23.30 13.27 -0.55
C SER A 118 21.83 13.43 -0.89
N ILE A 119 20.98 12.53 -0.40
CA ILE A 119 19.54 12.50 -0.71
C ILE A 119 18.85 13.75 -0.14
N ALA A 120 19.18 14.15 1.09
CA ALA A 120 18.65 15.38 1.68
C ALA A 120 19.12 16.64 0.90
N SER A 121 20.34 16.65 0.37
CA SER A 121 20.86 17.73 -0.48
C SER A 121 20.12 17.79 -1.83
N SER A 122 20.02 16.67 -2.55
CA SER A 122 19.31 16.56 -3.82
C SER A 122 17.83 16.98 -3.68
N ILE A 123 17.14 16.52 -2.63
CA ILE A 123 15.74 16.87 -2.38
C ILE A 123 15.59 18.33 -1.97
N ARG A 124 16.56 18.93 -1.26
CA ARG A 124 16.56 20.37 -0.99
C ARG A 124 16.65 21.17 -2.29
N ARG A 125 17.61 20.86 -3.16
CA ARG A 125 17.76 21.50 -4.48
C ARG A 125 16.49 21.40 -5.34
N LEU A 126 15.82 20.24 -5.31
CA LEU A 126 14.53 20.05 -5.99
C LEU A 126 13.42 20.89 -5.37
N ARG A 127 13.30 20.92 -4.04
CA ARG A 127 12.31 21.73 -3.30
C ARG A 127 12.49 23.22 -3.58
N ASP A 128 13.74 23.69 -3.55
CA ASP A 128 14.09 25.08 -3.84
C ASP A 128 13.70 25.43 -5.29
N SER A 129 14.13 24.62 -6.26
CA SER A 129 13.76 24.80 -7.67
C SER A 129 12.24 24.77 -7.94
N PHE A 130 11.46 23.99 -7.18
CA PHE A 130 9.99 24.02 -7.28
C PHE A 130 9.42 25.35 -6.74
N SER A 131 10.00 25.88 -5.66
CA SER A 131 9.63 27.16 -5.08
C SER A 131 9.97 28.33 -6.01
N ASP A 132 11.20 28.36 -6.53
CA ASP A 132 11.70 29.43 -7.42
C ASP A 132 10.88 29.53 -8.72
N ARG A 133 10.38 28.38 -9.20
CA ARG A 133 9.53 28.26 -10.40
C ARG A 133 8.03 28.40 -10.09
N GLY A 134 7.66 28.72 -8.84
CA GLY A 134 6.27 28.92 -8.41
C GLY A 134 5.37 27.68 -8.46
N LEU A 135 5.93 26.48 -8.59
CA LEU A 135 5.19 25.23 -8.75
C LEU A 135 4.31 24.95 -7.53
N LYS A 136 3.08 24.50 -7.75
CA LYS A 136 2.09 24.27 -6.67
C LYS A 136 2.06 22.84 -6.15
N CYS A 137 2.57 21.88 -6.92
CA CYS A 137 2.74 20.50 -6.47
C CYS A 137 3.87 20.41 -5.43
N ARG A 138 3.71 19.57 -4.41
CA ARG A 138 4.78 19.29 -3.42
C ARG A 138 5.53 18.02 -3.79
N ILE A 139 6.79 17.93 -3.38
CA ILE A 139 7.56 16.70 -3.50
C ILE A 139 7.17 15.75 -2.35
N GLY A 140 6.81 14.52 -2.69
CA GLY A 140 6.58 13.42 -1.76
C GLY A 140 7.67 12.36 -1.88
N ILE A 141 8.35 12.02 -0.78
CA ILE A 141 9.40 10.98 -0.80
C ILE A 141 8.82 9.68 -0.27
N GLU A 142 8.86 8.63 -1.09
CA GLU A 142 8.29 7.34 -0.73
C GLU A 142 9.27 6.43 0.01
N THR A 143 8.74 5.69 0.98
CA THR A 143 9.42 4.52 1.57
C THR A 143 9.69 3.43 0.51
N SER A 144 10.79 2.68 0.63
CA SER A 144 11.18 1.67 -0.37
C SER A 144 11.16 0.24 0.17
N GLY A 145 10.68 -0.70 -0.64
CA GLY A 145 10.45 -2.10 -0.26
C GLY A 145 11.68 -3.02 -0.21
N LYS A 146 12.89 -2.50 -0.48
CA LYS A 146 14.12 -3.29 -0.59
C LYS A 146 15.23 -2.82 0.35
N GLN A 147 15.94 -3.74 0.97
CA GLN A 147 17.04 -3.46 1.91
C GLN A 147 18.18 -2.65 1.28
N GLY A 148 18.46 -2.86 -0.01
CA GLY A 148 19.49 -2.12 -0.76
C GLY A 148 19.10 -0.69 -1.15
N LEU A 149 17.82 -0.31 -0.99
CA LEU A 149 17.31 1.02 -1.30
C LEU A 149 17.20 1.88 -0.04
N PHE A 150 17.47 3.18 -0.18
CA PHE A 150 17.17 4.15 0.88
C PHE A 150 15.65 4.31 1.00
N GLY A 151 15.13 4.54 2.20
CA GLY A 151 13.70 4.82 2.39
C GLY A 151 13.01 3.95 3.44
N THR A 152 13.67 3.67 4.55
CA THR A 152 12.97 3.29 5.78
C THR A 152 12.13 4.45 6.31
N VAL A 153 11.09 4.19 7.12
CA VAL A 153 10.22 5.25 7.69
C VAL A 153 11.04 6.29 8.46
N ASP A 154 12.02 5.84 9.26
CA ASP A 154 12.88 6.74 10.06
C ASP A 154 13.79 7.62 9.18
N GLU A 155 14.28 7.09 8.06
CA GLU A 155 15.04 7.86 7.07
C GLU A 155 14.17 8.92 6.39
N ILE A 156 12.98 8.53 5.90
CA ILE A 156 12.05 9.48 5.26
C ILE A 156 11.62 10.58 6.24
N VAL A 157 11.33 10.23 7.50
CA VAL A 157 11.05 11.20 8.58
C VAL A 157 12.24 12.13 8.80
N THR A 158 13.46 11.62 8.78
CA THR A 158 14.69 12.42 8.94
C THR A 158 14.88 13.41 7.79
N VAL A 159 14.66 12.98 6.54
CA VAL A 159 14.71 13.88 5.37
C VAL A 159 13.63 14.96 5.46
N CYS A 160 12.39 14.60 5.78
CA CYS A 160 11.28 15.56 5.95
C CYS A 160 11.50 16.54 7.14
N LYS A 161 12.27 16.15 8.16
CA LYS A 161 12.70 17.07 9.22
C LYS A 161 13.74 18.08 8.72
N ARG A 162 14.71 17.63 7.91
CA ARG A 162 15.86 18.39 7.38
C ARG A 162 15.53 19.29 6.18
N VAL A 163 14.49 18.98 5.43
CA VAL A 163 14.02 19.75 4.26
C VAL A 163 12.54 20.05 4.46
N LYS A 164 12.19 21.30 4.73
CA LYS A 164 10.79 21.72 4.97
C LYS A 164 10.03 21.91 3.65
N GLY A 165 8.74 21.59 3.65
CA GLY A 165 7.84 21.76 2.48
C GLY A 165 7.62 20.50 1.65
N ILE A 166 8.49 19.50 1.77
CA ILE A 166 8.23 18.13 1.26
C ILE A 166 7.34 17.35 2.25
N ILE A 167 6.87 16.18 1.84
CA ILE A 167 6.13 15.24 2.69
C ILE A 167 6.61 13.79 2.56
N PRO A 168 6.37 12.95 3.57
CA PRO A 168 6.55 11.50 3.44
C PRO A 168 5.40 10.89 2.64
N VAL A 169 5.70 9.86 1.84
CA VAL A 169 4.73 8.94 1.27
C VAL A 169 4.96 7.55 1.86
N ILE A 170 3.92 6.96 2.42
CA ILE A 170 4.00 5.74 3.22
C ILE A 170 3.39 4.58 2.43
N ASN A 171 4.24 3.73 1.89
CA ASN A 171 3.81 2.53 1.19
C ASN A 171 3.85 1.34 2.16
N PHE A 172 2.67 0.87 2.54
CA PHE A 172 2.54 -0.19 3.54
C PHE A 172 3.02 -1.55 3.02
N ALA A 173 2.93 -1.82 1.71
CA ALA A 173 3.51 -3.00 1.09
C ALA A 173 5.04 -2.99 1.20
N HIS A 174 5.67 -1.85 0.86
CA HIS A 174 7.12 -1.66 0.99
C HIS A 174 7.61 -1.88 2.43
N ILE A 175 6.93 -1.26 3.41
CA ILE A 175 7.29 -1.41 4.84
C ILE A 175 7.10 -2.85 5.32
N HIS A 176 5.98 -3.49 4.95
CA HIS A 176 5.68 -4.87 5.35
C HIS A 176 6.71 -5.86 4.78
N ALA A 177 7.04 -5.74 3.49
CA ALA A 177 8.10 -6.51 2.84
C ALA A 177 9.45 -6.30 3.54
N ARG A 178 9.83 -5.04 3.75
CA ARG A 178 11.13 -4.68 4.35
C ARG A 178 11.28 -5.12 5.81
N GLY A 179 10.19 -5.17 6.56
CA GLY A 179 10.13 -5.75 7.90
C GLY A 179 9.88 -7.26 7.92
N ASN A 180 9.95 -7.95 6.78
CA ASN A 180 9.73 -9.39 6.62
C ASN A 180 8.40 -9.88 7.24
N GLY A 181 7.30 -9.19 6.91
CA GLY A 181 5.96 -9.52 7.38
C GLY A 181 5.55 -8.80 8.67
N CYS A 182 6.07 -7.59 8.91
CA CYS A 182 5.94 -6.91 10.21
C CYS A 182 4.56 -6.29 10.50
N LEU A 183 3.79 -5.86 9.49
CA LEU A 183 2.51 -5.19 9.70
C LEU A 183 1.35 -6.20 9.73
N LYS A 184 0.86 -6.57 10.91
CA LYS A 184 -0.20 -7.59 11.09
C LYS A 184 -1.35 -7.14 11.98
N THR A 185 -1.10 -6.24 12.92
CA THR A 185 -2.04 -5.74 13.94
C THR A 185 -2.25 -4.24 13.81
N LYS A 186 -3.30 -3.71 14.45
CA LYS A 186 -3.57 -2.26 14.51
C LYS A 186 -2.38 -1.51 15.13
N GLU A 187 -1.73 -2.13 16.10
CA GLU A 187 -0.59 -1.61 16.86
C GLU A 187 0.67 -1.51 16.01
N ASP A 188 0.90 -2.42 15.07
CA ASP A 188 2.00 -2.33 14.11
C ASP A 188 1.84 -1.12 13.19
N PHE A 189 0.62 -0.88 12.67
CA PHE A 189 0.32 0.33 11.90
C PHE A 189 0.43 1.59 12.76
N GLN A 190 0.01 1.55 14.04
CA GLN A 190 0.12 2.68 14.95
C GLN A 190 1.58 3.13 15.14
N GLN A 191 2.52 2.19 15.27
CA GLN A 191 3.95 2.51 15.37
C GLN A 191 4.48 3.28 14.14
N ILE A 192 3.96 3.00 12.95
CA ILE A 192 4.30 3.77 11.74
C ILE A 192 3.78 5.21 11.84
N PHE A 193 2.51 5.40 12.25
CA PHE A 193 1.96 6.74 12.46
C PHE A 193 2.65 7.51 13.60
N ASP A 194 3.08 6.82 14.65
CA ASP A 194 3.82 7.43 15.77
C ASP A 194 5.16 8.02 15.34
N LYS A 195 5.88 7.33 14.45
CA LYS A 195 7.12 7.86 13.83
C LYS A 195 6.87 9.13 12.99
N LEU A 196 5.66 9.30 12.46
CA LEU A 196 5.26 10.45 11.63
C LEU A 196 4.74 11.64 12.44
N LYS A 197 4.31 11.45 13.70
CA LYS A 197 3.83 12.52 14.59
C LYS A 197 4.73 13.78 14.61
N PRO A 198 6.08 13.68 14.69
CA PRO A 198 6.96 14.86 14.70
C PRO A 198 6.96 15.71 13.42
N LEU A 199 6.26 15.29 12.37
CA LEU A 199 6.10 16.04 11.12
C LEU A 199 4.82 16.89 11.09
N ASN A 200 3.93 16.76 12.09
CA ASN A 200 2.67 17.53 12.21
C ASN A 200 1.82 17.52 10.92
N LEU A 201 1.69 16.35 10.29
CA LEU A 201 0.97 16.19 9.02
C LEU A 201 -0.53 16.39 9.22
N LYS A 202 -1.13 17.28 8.41
CA LYS A 202 -2.60 17.48 8.37
C LYS A 202 -3.35 16.30 7.76
N SER A 203 -2.71 15.56 6.86
CA SER A 203 -3.24 14.37 6.19
C SER A 203 -2.08 13.48 5.76
N TYR A 204 -2.26 12.17 5.81
CA TYR A 204 -1.28 11.18 5.36
C TYR A 204 -1.52 10.82 3.88
N TYR A 205 -0.45 10.68 3.10
CA TYR A 205 -0.50 10.16 1.74
C TYR A 205 0.16 8.78 1.71
N THR A 206 -0.57 7.76 1.26
CA THR A 206 -0.18 6.36 1.45
C THR A 206 -0.52 5.49 0.26
N HIS A 207 0.30 4.47 0.05
CA HIS A 207 0.03 3.38 -0.90
C HIS A 207 -0.27 2.10 -0.15
N PHE A 208 -1.23 1.33 -0.68
CA PHE A 208 -1.58 0.01 -0.15
C PHE A 208 -1.84 -0.99 -1.28
N SER A 209 -1.20 -2.14 -1.18
CA SER A 209 -1.32 -3.28 -2.09
C SER A 209 -1.03 -4.57 -1.33
N GLY A 210 -1.29 -5.73 -1.93
CA GLY A 210 -0.67 -6.95 -1.46
C GLY A 210 0.80 -6.99 -1.89
N VAL A 211 1.64 -7.74 -1.18
CA VAL A 211 3.05 -7.91 -1.53
C VAL A 211 3.51 -9.36 -1.36
N VAL A 212 4.44 -9.79 -2.21
CA VAL A 212 5.29 -10.96 -2.03
C VAL A 212 6.72 -10.46 -1.79
N TYR A 213 7.37 -11.01 -0.77
CA TYR A 213 8.69 -10.59 -0.32
C TYR A 213 9.51 -11.81 0.10
N GLU A 214 10.83 -11.66 0.10
CA GLU A 214 11.79 -12.69 0.50
C GLU A 214 12.95 -12.02 1.24
N ASN A 215 13.33 -12.55 2.42
CA ASN A 215 14.47 -12.08 3.23
C ASN A 215 14.49 -10.57 3.55
N GLY A 216 13.32 -9.93 3.60
CA GLY A 216 13.21 -8.48 3.81
C GLY A 216 13.31 -7.63 2.53
N ASP A 217 13.27 -8.22 1.35
CA ASP A 217 13.19 -7.52 0.06
C ASP A 217 11.85 -7.80 -0.64
N GLU A 218 11.23 -6.77 -1.19
CA GLU A 218 10.08 -6.92 -2.08
C GLU A 218 10.46 -7.66 -3.37
N VAL A 219 9.65 -8.66 -3.71
CA VAL A 219 9.70 -9.38 -4.98
C VAL A 219 8.68 -8.84 -5.98
N GLU A 220 7.42 -8.68 -5.56
CA GLU A 220 6.33 -8.24 -6.44
C GLU A 220 5.10 -7.73 -5.66
N LEU A 221 4.48 -6.64 -6.14
CA LEU A 221 3.15 -6.22 -5.68
C LEU A 221 2.04 -7.13 -6.26
N THR A 222 1.04 -7.44 -5.45
CA THR A 222 0.00 -8.43 -5.75
C THR A 222 -1.40 -7.93 -5.34
N PRO A 223 -2.48 -8.56 -5.82
CA PRO A 223 -3.82 -8.27 -5.32
C PRO A 223 -3.89 -8.49 -3.81
N MET A 224 -4.57 -7.62 -3.06
CA MET A 224 -4.53 -7.66 -1.59
C MET A 224 -4.89 -9.03 -1.00
N LYS A 225 -5.86 -9.76 -1.57
CA LYS A 225 -6.23 -11.12 -1.14
C LYS A 225 -5.20 -12.22 -1.51
N LYS A 226 -3.99 -11.88 -1.95
CA LYS A 226 -2.87 -12.81 -2.20
C LYS A 226 -1.69 -12.60 -1.24
N SER A 227 -1.72 -11.56 -0.42
CA SER A 227 -0.69 -11.24 0.57
C SER A 227 -1.16 -11.55 1.98
N ASP A 228 -0.25 -11.69 2.93
CA ASP A 228 -0.49 -11.74 4.36
C ASP A 228 -0.72 -10.35 4.97
N LEU A 229 -0.24 -9.27 4.33
CA LEU A 229 -0.62 -7.89 4.65
C LEU A 229 -2.14 -7.68 4.49
N LYS A 230 -2.82 -7.37 5.60
CA LYS A 230 -4.28 -7.14 5.66
C LYS A 230 -4.59 -5.66 5.83
N PHE A 231 -5.72 -5.23 5.26
CA PHE A 231 -6.18 -3.84 5.36
C PHE A 231 -7.07 -3.61 6.58
N GLU A 232 -7.76 -4.63 7.07
CA GLU A 232 -8.60 -4.58 8.27
C GLU A 232 -7.92 -3.90 9.49
N PRO A 233 -6.66 -4.23 9.87
CA PRO A 233 -6.02 -3.62 11.04
C PRO A 233 -5.59 -2.16 10.78
N LEU A 234 -5.26 -1.80 9.53
CA LEU A 234 -5.01 -0.41 9.13
C LEU A 234 -6.31 0.41 9.18
N ALA A 235 -7.43 -0.14 8.70
CA ALA A 235 -8.74 0.49 8.81
C ALA A 235 -9.15 0.74 10.27
N GLU A 236 -8.91 -0.23 11.16
CA GLU A 236 -9.11 -0.05 12.61
C GLU A 236 -8.21 1.05 13.19
N CYS A 237 -6.94 1.11 12.78
CA CYS A 237 -6.00 2.16 13.19
C CYS A 237 -6.47 3.56 12.76
N ILE A 238 -6.84 3.74 11.49
CA ILE A 238 -7.33 4.99 10.91
C ILE A 238 -8.60 5.47 11.63
N LEU A 239 -9.59 4.59 11.82
CA LEU A 239 -10.87 4.92 12.43
C LEU A 239 -10.74 5.22 13.93
N THR A 240 -9.86 4.52 14.65
CA THR A 240 -9.60 4.76 16.09
C THR A 240 -9.03 6.16 16.30
N ASN A 241 -8.03 6.55 15.50
CA ASN A 241 -7.33 7.82 15.64
C ASN A 241 -7.95 8.99 14.84
N LYS A 242 -8.98 8.71 14.04
CA LYS A 242 -9.68 9.67 13.16
C LYS A 242 -8.79 10.35 12.11
N TYR A 243 -7.75 9.66 11.63
CA TYR A 243 -6.79 10.22 10.68
C TYR A 243 -7.45 10.71 9.37
N ASP A 244 -6.98 11.84 8.86
CA ASP A 244 -7.16 12.24 7.46
C ASP A 244 -6.10 11.52 6.63
N ILE A 245 -6.52 10.75 5.62
CA ILE A 245 -5.62 9.87 4.87
C ILE A 245 -6.11 9.65 3.44
N ILE A 246 -5.15 9.63 2.51
CA ILE A 246 -5.31 9.23 1.12
C ILE A 246 -4.65 7.86 0.94
N ILE A 247 -5.38 6.92 0.35
CA ILE A 247 -4.98 5.53 0.17
C ILE A 247 -5.06 5.19 -1.31
N ILE A 248 -3.89 5.18 -1.95
CA ILE A 248 -3.73 4.78 -3.35
C ILE A 248 -3.55 3.27 -3.41
N SER A 249 -4.29 2.60 -4.30
CA SER A 249 -4.08 1.19 -4.57
C SER A 249 -3.03 1.01 -5.67
N GLY A 250 -1.79 0.75 -5.26
CA GLY A 250 -0.69 0.30 -6.13
C GLY A 250 -0.70 -1.20 -6.41
N SER A 251 -1.88 -1.83 -6.42
CA SER A 251 -2.03 -3.27 -6.69
C SER A 251 -2.28 -3.50 -8.17
N PRO A 252 -1.94 -4.69 -8.74
CA PRO A 252 -2.27 -5.02 -10.12
C PRO A 252 -3.79 -5.17 -10.41
N LEU A 253 -4.67 -4.90 -9.44
CA LEU A 253 -6.12 -4.77 -9.62
C LEU A 253 -6.65 -3.33 -9.48
N LEU A 254 -5.79 -2.36 -9.18
CA LEU A 254 -6.06 -0.92 -9.16
C LEU A 254 -7.39 -0.54 -8.47
N GLU A 255 -8.39 -0.10 -9.25
CA GLU A 255 -9.66 0.38 -8.72
C GLU A 255 -10.41 -0.69 -7.93
N HIS A 256 -10.22 -1.97 -8.26
CA HIS A 256 -10.94 -3.06 -7.62
C HIS A 256 -10.43 -3.31 -6.18
N ASP A 257 -9.13 -3.18 -5.94
CA ASP A 257 -8.60 -3.19 -4.56
C ASP A 257 -8.93 -1.88 -3.84
N ALA A 258 -8.90 -0.71 -4.51
CA ALA A 258 -9.31 0.57 -3.92
C ALA A 258 -10.78 0.57 -3.42
N ILE A 259 -11.71 0.05 -4.23
CA ILE A 259 -13.12 -0.14 -3.84
C ILE A 259 -13.22 -1.17 -2.71
N TYR A 260 -12.46 -2.27 -2.78
CA TYR A 260 -12.52 -3.32 -1.77
C TYR A 260 -11.97 -2.87 -0.40
N MET A 261 -10.94 -2.03 -0.37
CA MET A 261 -10.46 -1.36 0.85
C MET A 261 -11.54 -0.43 1.46
N ARG A 262 -12.26 0.35 0.65
CA ARG A 262 -13.39 1.17 1.14
C ARG A 262 -14.49 0.31 1.79
N LEU A 263 -14.86 -0.81 1.16
CA LEU A 263 -15.84 -1.76 1.72
C LEU A 263 -15.37 -2.40 3.04
N ILE A 264 -14.07 -2.66 3.19
CA ILE A 264 -13.51 -3.13 4.46
C ILE A 264 -13.60 -2.04 5.52
N LEU A 265 -13.22 -0.79 5.19
CA LEU A 265 -13.33 0.36 6.10
C LEU A 265 -14.76 0.55 6.63
N ASP A 266 -15.76 0.52 5.74
CA ASP A 266 -17.17 0.67 6.11
C ASP A 266 -17.62 -0.46 7.05
N ARG A 267 -17.24 -1.72 6.75
CA ARG A 267 -17.53 -2.87 7.61
C ARG A 267 -16.84 -2.77 8.98
N VAL A 268 -15.61 -2.29 9.04
CA VAL A 268 -14.90 -2.07 10.31
C VAL A 268 -15.60 -0.98 11.12
N LYS A 269 -16.00 0.12 10.47
CA LYS A 269 -16.76 1.22 11.09
C LYS A 269 -18.08 0.75 11.68
N GLU A 270 -18.85 -0.09 10.97
CA GLU A 270 -20.08 -0.71 11.49
C GLU A 270 -19.83 -1.65 12.68
N LYS A 271 -18.75 -2.45 12.65
CA LYS A 271 -18.36 -3.31 13.78
C LYS A 271 -17.98 -2.48 15.00
N MET A 272 -17.26 -1.38 14.81
CA MET A 272 -16.86 -0.47 15.89
C MET A 272 -18.05 0.29 16.47
N SER A 273 -19.05 0.68 15.67
CA SER A 273 -20.26 1.32 16.18
C SER A 273 -21.13 0.36 17.01
N LYS A 274 -21.28 -0.90 16.56
CA LYS A 274 -22.01 -1.96 17.29
C LYS A 274 -21.33 -2.41 18.59
N LYS A 275 -20.02 -2.19 18.74
CA LYS A 275 -19.26 -2.51 19.96
C LYS A 275 -19.28 -1.43 21.03
N LYS A 276 -19.79 -0.23 20.75
CA LYS A 276 -20.01 0.76 21.82
C LYS A 276 -21.26 0.35 22.60
N PRO A 277 -21.18 0.14 23.93
CA PRO A 277 -22.39 -0.05 24.72
C PRO A 277 -23.25 1.21 24.61
N GLU A 278 -24.57 1.03 24.46
CA GLU A 278 -25.51 2.12 24.66
C GLU A 278 -25.31 2.67 26.07
N VAL A 279 -25.01 3.97 26.15
CA VAL A 279 -25.10 4.69 27.42
C VAL A 279 -26.58 4.78 27.75
N LYS A 280 -27.08 3.79 28.51
CA LYS A 280 -28.40 3.89 29.13
C LYS A 280 -28.43 5.21 29.90
N LYS A 281 -29.31 6.13 29.49
CA LYS A 281 -29.63 7.30 30.29
C LYS A 281 -30.19 6.79 31.62
N VAL A 282 -29.40 6.88 32.68
CA VAL A 282 -29.90 6.70 34.03
C VAL A 282 -30.71 7.96 34.34
N GLU A 283 -32.02 7.87 34.15
CA GLU A 283 -32.95 8.87 34.66
C GLU A 283 -32.83 8.88 36.17
N LYS A 284 -32.22 9.94 36.71
CA LYS A 284 -32.22 10.19 38.15
C LYS A 284 -33.64 10.57 38.56
N LYS A 285 -34.32 9.67 39.27
CA LYS A 285 -35.53 10.03 40.03
C LYS A 285 -35.17 11.14 41.04
N PRO A 286 -36.05 12.12 41.27
CA PRO A 286 -35.81 13.16 42.26
C PRO A 286 -35.92 12.57 43.67
N GLU A 287 -34.85 12.64 44.44
CA GLU A 287 -34.83 12.21 45.84
C GLU A 287 -35.29 13.35 46.76
N LYS A 288 -36.10 13.03 47.77
CA LYS A 288 -36.84 14.03 48.56
C LYS A 288 -35.91 14.84 49.46
N VAL A 289 -36.07 16.17 49.44
CA VAL A 289 -35.43 17.07 50.40
C VAL A 289 -36.23 17.08 51.71
N VAL A 290 -35.61 16.65 52.81
CA VAL A 290 -36.03 17.03 54.17
C VAL A 290 -34.78 17.44 54.95
N ALA A 291 -34.85 18.59 55.61
CA ALA A 291 -33.69 19.28 56.17
C ALA A 291 -33.30 18.81 57.59
N LYS A 292 -32.05 19.11 57.98
CA LYS A 292 -31.73 19.70 59.30
C LYS A 292 -30.41 20.48 59.28
N LYS A 293 -30.26 21.41 60.23
CA LYS A 293 -29.33 22.55 60.24
C LYS A 293 -28.02 22.29 61.02
N ALA A 294 -27.04 23.18 60.78
CA ALA A 294 -25.91 23.57 61.65
C ALA A 294 -24.75 22.56 61.81
N LEU A 295 -23.49 22.94 62.08
CA LEU A 295 -22.80 24.23 62.28
C LEU A 295 -21.63 24.32 61.25
N LYS A 296 -21.23 25.43 60.60
CA LYS A 296 -20.63 26.72 61.05
C LYS A 296 -19.28 26.61 61.81
N LYS A 297 -18.26 27.34 61.30
CA LYS A 297 -16.86 27.53 61.80
C LYS A 297 -15.92 26.34 61.53
N LYS A 298 -14.66 26.51 61.09
CA LYS A 298 -13.81 27.72 60.90
C LYS A 298 -12.88 27.49 59.69
N SER A 299 -12.60 28.54 58.92
CA SER A 299 -11.48 28.56 57.97
C SER A 299 -10.81 29.94 58.01
N GLU A 300 -9.52 29.96 58.36
CA GLU A 300 -8.67 31.13 58.21
C GLU A 300 -7.21 30.67 58.06
N LYS A 301 -6.63 31.05 56.92
CA LYS A 301 -5.30 31.64 56.67
C LYS A 301 -4.19 31.29 57.69
N VAL A 302 -2.95 31.01 57.26
CA VAL A 302 -2.04 32.03 56.70
C VAL A 302 -0.95 31.44 55.77
N VAL A 303 -0.43 32.27 54.87
CA VAL A 303 0.64 32.03 53.90
C VAL A 303 2.03 31.94 54.57
N GLY A 304 2.92 31.03 54.11
CA GLY A 304 4.31 30.95 54.59
C GLY A 304 5.31 30.41 53.56
N LYS A 305 6.27 31.24 53.14
CA LYS A 305 7.43 30.85 52.30
C LYS A 305 8.45 30.03 53.12
N LYS A 306 9.17 29.07 52.50
CA LYS A 306 10.65 29.00 52.55
C LYS A 306 11.28 27.93 51.63
N LYS A 307 12.57 28.14 51.33
CA LYS A 307 13.46 27.30 50.49
C LYS A 307 14.18 26.25 51.34
N ILE A 308 14.47 25.08 50.76
CA ILE A 308 15.57 24.15 51.13
C ILE A 308 16.05 23.56 49.78
N ALA A 309 17.23 23.83 49.22
CA ALA A 309 18.63 23.71 49.66
C ALA A 309 19.28 22.34 49.32
N LYS A 310 20.48 22.39 48.73
CA LYS A 310 21.25 21.26 48.16
C LYS A 310 21.95 20.42 49.25
N LYS A 311 22.27 19.15 48.94
CA LYS A 311 23.51 18.47 49.39
C LYS A 311 23.88 17.29 48.46
N LYS A 312 25.17 17.19 48.07
CA LYS A 312 25.85 15.94 47.64
C LYS A 312 26.58 15.38 48.89
N PRO A 313 27.02 14.09 48.90
CA PRO A 313 28.43 13.76 48.57
C PRO A 313 28.59 12.40 47.81
N VAL A 314 29.47 12.25 46.80
CA VAL A 314 30.92 11.88 46.78
C VAL A 314 31.16 10.42 46.30
N GLU A 315 32.29 10.18 45.64
CA GLU A 315 32.72 8.92 45.01
C GLU A 315 33.29 7.88 46.01
N LEU A 316 33.42 6.60 45.59
CA LEU A 316 34.75 5.95 45.48
C LEU A 316 34.70 4.65 44.63
N LYS A 317 35.85 4.25 44.06
CA LYS A 317 36.04 3.03 43.24
C LYS A 317 36.89 1.99 44.00
N LYS A 318 36.69 0.67 43.77
CA LYS A 318 37.74 -0.32 43.36
C LYS A 318 37.29 -1.80 43.40
N HIS A 319 38.14 -2.63 42.76
CA HIS A 319 38.20 -4.11 42.69
C HIS A 319 37.12 -4.86 41.87
N LYS A 320 37.38 -6.04 41.29
CA LYS A 320 38.46 -6.60 40.42
C LYS A 320 38.08 -8.07 40.19
N LYS A 321 37.93 -8.49 38.93
CA LYS A 321 38.06 -9.87 38.39
C LYS A 321 37.80 -11.09 39.31
N VAL A 322 36.61 -11.68 39.14
CA VAL A 322 36.33 -13.14 38.99
C VAL A 322 35.01 -13.29 38.20
N VAL A 323 34.63 -14.36 37.49
CA VAL A 323 35.23 -15.69 37.19
C VAL A 323 35.12 -15.96 35.66
N LYS A 324 36.07 -16.68 35.04
CA LYS A 324 35.84 -17.45 33.80
C LYS A 324 35.64 -18.93 34.16
N LYS A 325 34.41 -19.47 34.07
CA LYS A 325 34.10 -20.93 33.88
C LYS A 325 32.61 -21.21 34.19
N THR A 326 31.78 -21.31 33.16
CA THR A 326 30.77 -22.38 33.06
C THR A 326 30.22 -22.45 31.63
N MET A 327 29.85 -23.66 31.20
CA MET A 327 29.10 -23.95 29.96
C MET A 327 29.69 -23.51 28.61
N LYS A 328 30.97 -23.83 28.38
CA LYS A 328 31.41 -24.35 27.08
C LYS A 328 31.55 -25.88 27.17
N ARG A 329 30.42 -26.59 27.32
CA ARG A 329 30.31 -28.06 27.31
C ARG A 329 28.85 -28.49 27.13
N LYS A 330 28.38 -28.56 25.87
CA LYS A 330 27.60 -29.68 25.35
C LYS A 330 27.49 -29.61 23.82
N ILE A 331 28.28 -30.49 23.19
CA ILE A 331 27.88 -31.26 22.00
C ILE A 331 27.68 -30.45 20.72
N GLY A 332 28.81 -30.15 20.06
CA GLY A 332 28.87 -30.26 18.61
C GLY A 332 29.15 -31.72 18.24
N GLU A 333 28.11 -32.53 18.05
CA GLU A 333 28.24 -33.93 17.63
C GLU A 333 27.01 -34.38 16.83
N LYS A 334 26.91 -33.92 15.57
CA LYS A 334 26.03 -34.52 14.54
C LYS A 334 26.41 -34.10 13.11
N MET A 335 27.69 -34.21 12.76
CA MET A 335 28.16 -34.25 11.36
C MET A 335 29.36 -35.20 11.22
N LYS A 336 29.10 -36.52 11.11
CA LYS A 336 30.01 -37.53 10.50
C LYS A 336 29.37 -38.94 10.44
N VAL A 337 28.37 -39.12 9.59
CA VAL A 337 28.15 -40.40 8.88
C VAL A 337 27.78 -40.05 7.43
N LYS A 338 28.25 -40.85 6.46
CA LYS A 338 28.08 -40.69 4.99
C LYS A 338 29.00 -39.68 4.27
N LYS A 339 30.32 -39.91 4.36
CA LYS A 339 31.15 -40.12 3.14
C LYS A 339 30.86 -41.56 2.64
N ALA A 340 31.01 -41.98 1.38
CA ALA A 340 31.43 -41.36 0.13
C ALA A 340 30.47 -41.82 -1.02
N VAL A 341 30.61 -41.41 -2.29
CA VAL A 341 31.50 -42.02 -3.31
C VAL A 341 31.38 -41.23 -4.63
N LYS A 342 32.42 -41.34 -5.49
CA LYS A 342 32.52 -40.90 -6.92
C LYS A 342 32.80 -39.40 -7.21
N LYS A 343 34.10 -39.08 -7.18
CA LYS A 343 34.75 -38.16 -8.15
C LYS A 343 34.72 -38.75 -9.58
N LYS A 344 34.55 -37.89 -10.59
CA LYS A 344 35.31 -37.82 -11.89
C LYS A 344 34.97 -36.44 -12.50
N LYS A 345 35.94 -35.55 -12.76
CA LYS A 345 36.65 -35.32 -14.05
C LYS A 345 35.65 -35.22 -15.23
N VAL A 346 35.67 -34.20 -16.10
CA VAL A 346 36.82 -33.70 -16.92
C VAL A 346 36.69 -32.19 -17.27
N LYS A 347 37.82 -31.54 -17.62
CA LYS A 347 37.90 -30.14 -18.13
C LYS A 347 37.50 -30.01 -19.61
N GLY A 348 36.72 -28.96 -19.92
CA GLY A 348 36.78 -28.06 -21.09
C GLY A 348 37.00 -28.53 -22.54
N LYS A 349 36.34 -27.83 -23.48
CA LYS A 349 36.97 -27.29 -24.71
C LYS A 349 36.12 -26.22 -25.41
N ILE A 350 36.81 -25.37 -26.17
CA ILE A 350 36.29 -24.28 -27.03
C ILE A 350 35.98 -24.85 -28.42
N GLY A 351 34.95 -24.36 -29.15
CA GLY A 351 34.77 -24.77 -30.56
C GLY A 351 33.53 -24.28 -31.34
N LYS A 352 33.66 -23.11 -31.99
CA LYS A 352 33.11 -22.67 -33.31
C LYS A 352 31.71 -23.12 -33.83
N LYS A 353 30.93 -22.09 -34.21
CA LYS A 353 30.12 -21.88 -35.46
C LYS A 353 29.61 -23.10 -36.26
N ALA A 354 28.29 -23.15 -36.51
CA ALA A 354 27.70 -23.16 -37.86
C ALA A 354 26.15 -22.97 -37.89
N LYS A 355 25.67 -22.19 -38.87
CA LYS A 355 24.36 -22.26 -39.59
C LYS A 355 24.75 -22.47 -41.09
N PRO A 356 23.85 -22.71 -42.10
CA PRO A 356 22.38 -22.61 -42.13
C PRO A 356 21.67 -23.76 -42.92
N ASN A 357 20.46 -23.46 -43.43
CA ASN A 357 19.61 -24.19 -44.39
C ASN A 357 18.77 -25.36 -43.81
N ALA A 358 17.43 -25.41 -43.86
CA ALA A 358 16.36 -24.95 -44.78
C ALA A 358 16.01 -25.93 -45.92
N VAL A 359 14.92 -26.69 -45.76
CA VAL A 359 14.08 -27.25 -46.85
C VAL A 359 12.60 -27.26 -46.41
N LYS A 360 11.68 -26.90 -47.32
CA LYS A 360 10.21 -27.01 -47.16
C LYS A 360 9.73 -28.38 -47.69
N LYS A 361 8.65 -28.94 -47.12
CA LYS A 361 7.73 -29.79 -47.91
C LYS A 361 6.27 -29.62 -47.46
N LYS A 362 5.40 -29.30 -48.43
CA LYS A 362 3.92 -29.32 -48.34
C LYS A 362 3.40 -30.71 -48.76
N LEU A 363 2.09 -30.92 -48.59
CA LEU A 363 1.15 -31.89 -49.23
C LEU A 363 0.49 -32.81 -48.18
N LYS A 364 -0.82 -33.15 -48.24
CA LYS A 364 -2.00 -32.55 -48.91
C LYS A 364 -3.27 -33.07 -48.18
N LYS A 365 -4.43 -32.44 -48.42
CA LYS A 365 -5.75 -32.86 -47.87
C LYS A 365 -6.37 -34.02 -48.68
N THR A 366 -7.22 -34.83 -48.05
CA THR A 366 -8.31 -35.59 -48.69
C THR A 366 -9.66 -35.36 -47.97
N LYS A 367 -10.78 -35.71 -48.62
CA LYS A 367 -12.15 -35.23 -48.29
C LYS A 367 -13.09 -36.34 -47.78
N LYS A 368 -14.11 -35.89 -47.04
CA LYS A 368 -15.44 -36.47 -46.71
C LYS A 368 -16.08 -37.44 -47.74
N PRO A 369 -17.09 -38.23 -47.32
CA PRO A 369 -18.50 -37.84 -47.59
C PRO A 369 -19.48 -37.95 -46.40
N LYS A 370 -20.74 -37.49 -46.61
CA LYS A 370 -21.90 -37.54 -45.68
C LYS A 370 -22.98 -38.52 -46.20
N LYS A 371 -23.80 -39.12 -45.31
CA LYS A 371 -25.22 -39.50 -45.56
C LYS A 371 -26.03 -39.35 -44.23
N VAL A 372 -27.15 -38.58 -44.17
CA VAL A 372 -28.61 -38.93 -44.23
C VAL A 372 -29.03 -39.96 -43.14
N LEU A 373 -30.15 -39.88 -42.35
CA LEU A 373 -31.54 -39.48 -42.64
C LEU A 373 -32.37 -39.00 -41.38
N LYS A 374 -33.69 -38.72 -41.57
CA LYS A 374 -34.64 -38.03 -40.62
C LYS A 374 -35.73 -38.95 -39.99
N LYS A 375 -36.48 -38.41 -38.99
CA LYS A 375 -37.83 -38.79 -38.44
C LYS A 375 -37.85 -40.08 -37.57
N LYS A 376 -38.53 -40.14 -36.41
CA LYS A 376 -39.97 -39.91 -36.12
C LYS A 376 -40.25 -39.45 -34.66
N LYS A 377 -41.54 -39.25 -34.34
CA LYS A 377 -42.15 -38.64 -33.13
C LYS A 377 -43.36 -39.52 -32.71
N ILE A 378 -43.89 -39.38 -31.48
CA ILE A 378 -45.12 -40.05 -30.95
C ILE A 378 -44.87 -41.59 -30.72
N ILE A 379 -45.30 -42.33 -29.68
CA ILE A 379 -46.49 -42.35 -28.80
C ILE A 379 -46.15 -42.94 -27.40
N LYS A 380 -46.66 -42.34 -26.30
CA LYS A 380 -47.39 -43.03 -25.20
C LYS A 380 -47.84 -42.04 -24.08
N LYS A 381 -49.12 -41.65 -24.12
CA LYS A 381 -49.87 -41.19 -22.94
C LYS A 381 -50.48 -42.42 -22.25
N LYS A 382 -50.35 -42.56 -20.93
CA LYS A 382 -51.40 -42.97 -19.94
C LYS A 382 -50.76 -43.32 -18.59
N LYS A 383 -51.51 -43.07 -17.51
CA LYS A 383 -51.11 -43.07 -16.08
C LYS A 383 -50.14 -41.90 -15.76
N SER A 384 -50.40 -41.00 -14.81
CA SER A 384 -51.43 -40.93 -13.76
C SER A 384 -52.10 -39.54 -13.68
N LYS A 385 -53.40 -39.51 -13.38
CA LYS A 385 -54.08 -38.36 -12.77
C LYS A 385 -54.37 -38.74 -11.32
N ALA A 386 -53.73 -38.10 -10.35
CA ALA A 386 -54.20 -38.03 -8.96
C ALA A 386 -53.41 -36.95 -8.19
N ALA A 387 -54.14 -36.08 -7.49
CA ALA A 387 -53.74 -35.25 -6.35
C ALA A 387 -52.49 -34.34 -6.44
N GLY A 388 -52.73 -33.03 -6.34
CA GLY A 388 -51.85 -32.10 -5.61
C GLY A 388 -50.99 -31.15 -6.45
N GLU A 389 -51.57 -30.02 -6.88
CA GLU A 389 -50.79 -28.83 -7.23
C GLU A 389 -50.13 -28.23 -5.99
N LYS A 390 -48.99 -28.78 -5.57
CA LYS A 390 -48.04 -28.01 -4.77
C LYS A 390 -47.41 -26.97 -5.69
N VAL A 391 -47.88 -25.73 -5.57
CA VAL A 391 -47.25 -24.56 -6.17
C VAL A 391 -45.80 -24.48 -5.67
N VAL A 392 -44.88 -25.02 -6.46
CA VAL A 392 -43.44 -24.83 -6.24
C VAL A 392 -43.15 -23.36 -6.51
N LYS A 393 -43.24 -22.55 -5.46
CA LYS A 393 -42.74 -21.17 -5.47
C LYS A 393 -41.29 -21.23 -5.94
N LYS A 394 -41.04 -20.74 -7.17
CA LYS A 394 -39.68 -20.48 -7.64
C LYS A 394 -38.93 -19.76 -6.52
N PRO A 395 -37.71 -20.18 -6.15
CA PRO A 395 -36.99 -19.56 -5.06
C PRO A 395 -36.92 -18.06 -5.34
N LYS A 396 -37.42 -17.25 -4.38
CA LYS A 396 -37.33 -15.79 -4.48
C LYS A 396 -35.89 -15.45 -4.77
N GLU A 397 -35.65 -14.78 -5.89
CA GLU A 397 -34.30 -14.36 -6.26
C GLU A 397 -33.79 -13.43 -5.15
N ILE A 398 -32.88 -13.96 -4.32
CA ILE A 398 -32.32 -13.20 -3.20
C ILE A 398 -31.49 -12.10 -3.85
N LYS A 399 -32.03 -10.87 -3.88
CA LYS A 399 -31.32 -9.69 -4.37
C LYS A 399 -29.99 -9.61 -3.62
N LYS A 400 -28.91 -10.01 -4.28
CA LYS A 400 -27.56 -9.97 -3.72
C LYS A 400 -27.30 -8.55 -3.23
N THR A 401 -26.85 -8.42 -1.99
CA THR A 401 -26.47 -7.11 -1.46
C THR A 401 -25.39 -6.48 -2.35
N ARG A 402 -25.34 -5.15 -2.43
CA ARG A 402 -24.31 -4.42 -3.20
C ARG A 402 -22.89 -4.90 -2.84
N LEU A 403 -22.68 -5.23 -1.56
CA LEU A 403 -21.45 -5.82 -1.03
C LEU A 403 -21.12 -7.21 -1.63
N ALA A 404 -22.11 -8.10 -1.74
CA ALA A 404 -21.93 -9.42 -2.34
C ALA A 404 -21.58 -9.34 -3.84
N LEU A 405 -22.24 -8.44 -4.57
CA LEU A 405 -21.94 -8.17 -5.99
C LEU A 405 -20.52 -7.62 -6.18
N LEU A 406 -20.09 -6.67 -5.35
CA LEU A 406 -18.72 -6.11 -5.41
C LEU A 406 -17.67 -7.16 -5.04
N HIS A 407 -17.95 -8.03 -4.06
CA HIS A 407 -17.06 -9.13 -3.71
C HIS A 407 -16.93 -10.17 -4.85
N GLU A 408 -18.03 -10.50 -5.53
CA GLU A 408 -18.05 -11.39 -6.69
C GLU A 408 -17.30 -10.80 -7.90
N ALA A 409 -17.47 -9.50 -8.15
CA ALA A 409 -16.70 -8.77 -9.17
C ALA A 409 -15.20 -8.77 -8.87
N TYR A 410 -14.82 -8.57 -7.60
CA TYR A 410 -13.43 -8.67 -7.15
C TYR A 410 -12.85 -10.07 -7.40
N GLU A 411 -13.54 -11.13 -6.98
CA GLU A 411 -13.06 -12.51 -7.17
C GLU A 411 -12.93 -12.87 -8.66
N LYS A 412 -13.84 -12.37 -9.51
CA LYS A 412 -13.70 -12.50 -10.97
C LYS A 412 -12.41 -11.84 -11.47
N LYS A 413 -12.11 -10.62 -11.02
CA LYS A 413 -10.90 -9.87 -11.42
C LYS A 413 -9.60 -10.50 -10.91
N LYS A 414 -9.59 -10.97 -9.66
CA LYS A 414 -8.49 -11.78 -9.11
C LYS A 414 -8.21 -13.02 -9.98
N ARG A 415 -9.25 -13.78 -10.35
CA ARG A 415 -9.13 -14.95 -11.24
C ARG A 415 -8.65 -14.60 -12.65
N GLU A 416 -9.07 -13.45 -13.20
CA GLU A 416 -8.57 -12.93 -14.49
C GLU A 416 -7.06 -12.61 -14.42
N TYR A 417 -6.60 -11.90 -13.38
CA TYR A 417 -5.18 -11.63 -13.13
C TYR A 417 -4.36 -12.93 -12.98
N GLU A 418 -4.85 -13.89 -12.19
CA GLU A 418 -4.15 -15.18 -11.99
C GLU A 418 -4.00 -15.98 -13.29
N LYS A 419 -4.99 -15.92 -14.20
CA LYS A 419 -4.90 -16.53 -15.53
C LYS A 419 -3.85 -15.82 -16.41
N ARG A 420 -3.79 -14.48 -16.39
CA ARG A 420 -2.78 -13.70 -17.14
C ARG A 420 -1.36 -14.01 -16.66
N LYS A 421 -1.16 -13.97 -15.34
CA LYS A 421 0.13 -14.28 -14.70
C LYS A 421 0.63 -15.69 -15.01
N LYS A 422 -0.25 -16.71 -14.96
CA LYS A 422 0.08 -18.08 -15.38
C LYS A 422 0.43 -18.20 -16.88
N ALA A 423 -0.09 -17.31 -17.71
CA ALA A 423 0.22 -17.24 -19.14
C ALA A 423 1.44 -16.35 -19.48
N GLY A 424 2.21 -15.91 -18.47
CA GLY A 424 3.37 -15.03 -18.67
C GLY A 424 3.02 -13.61 -19.13
N LYS A 425 1.74 -13.21 -19.10
CA LYS A 425 1.29 -11.88 -19.46
C LYS A 425 1.25 -11.01 -18.20
N ARG A 426 1.98 -9.90 -18.23
CA ARG A 426 1.86 -8.81 -17.25
C ARG A 426 0.48 -8.16 -17.38
#